data_AF-A0A1G8AGY9-F1
#
_entry.id   AF-A0A1G8AGY9-F1
#
_cell.length_a   1.000
_cell.length_b   1.000
_cell.length_c   1.000
_cell.angle_alpha   90.00
_cell.angle_beta   90.00
_cell.angle_gamma   90.00
#
_symmetry.space_group_name_H-M   'P 1'
#
loop_
_entity.id
_entity.type
_entity.pdbx_description
1 polymer ?
#
loop_
_entity_poly.entity_id
_entity_poly.type
_entity_poly.pdbx_seq_one_letter_code
_entity_poly.pdbx_strand_id
1 'polypeptide(L)'
;MSSPIVCAPADFTTAADGFRRIHDDAENAINAVAGTLKASGGCAGTDLAGANWASLYDPAAFNAIDAASALILAAGQISDLLKATGLNHDLANNESVIGDPNAIAVPLDSAPTFYVPSFPKAYGGSTGEPSWWGFIVSYVQGELWPNGDPDRLRTLAGAWRLGSAGLRTAVLNAGPAIELIEAQQSPEVPAAVEQCRLLAADYSDVADQFDILAQACEGYAFEIETVRYEVEDALISMGIELGLTEIAAILIGFLTAGVGAAAAQGAAGARMAAAGARVASLIRAFRVSAGAAGTPAVAAAGALGRTVERTVPVLAARAEWIGAASAGGVGVWAARTDGYSRRPYLRKNTREEIQEKAEKTSGGDYIDPNTGAVIPKDGPFDYGHRYGDEWWRIRDRARDEQWTRKELNDYYNNPDLYEIEDPVSNRSHRFEKPKLPREGQ
;
A
#
# COMPACT_ATOMS: atom_id res chain seq x y z
N MET A 1 40.18 24.93 -22.10
CA MET A 1 40.81 23.62 -21.81
C MET A 1 39.94 22.97 -20.75
N SER A 2 39.43 21.76 -20.99
CA SER A 2 38.76 20.99 -19.94
C SER A 2 39.74 20.72 -18.81
N SER A 3 39.28 20.77 -17.55
CA SER A 3 40.11 20.37 -16.41
C SER A 3 40.61 18.94 -16.59
N PRO A 4 41.82 18.60 -16.08
CA PRO A 4 42.31 17.22 -16.12
C PRO A 4 41.32 16.30 -15.38
N ILE A 5 41.01 15.13 -15.97
CA ILE A 5 40.26 14.10 -15.26
C ILE A 5 41.17 13.51 -14.19
N VAL A 6 40.72 13.53 -12.95
CA VAL A 6 41.40 12.92 -11.80
C VAL A 6 40.36 12.07 -11.08
N CYS A 7 40.44 10.77 -11.27
CA CYS A 7 39.48 9.81 -10.75
C CYS A 7 40.23 8.64 -10.10
N ALA A 8 39.82 8.27 -8.89
CA ALA A 8 40.19 7.04 -8.21
C ALA A 8 39.06 6.00 -8.40
N PRO A 9 39.22 5.02 -9.30
CA PRO A 9 38.16 4.04 -9.61
C PRO A 9 37.66 3.24 -8.39
N ALA A 10 38.53 2.98 -7.43
CA ALA A 10 38.19 2.29 -6.18
C ALA A 10 37.19 3.06 -5.31
N ASP A 11 37.15 4.40 -5.40
CA ASP A 11 36.20 5.23 -4.63
C ASP A 11 34.78 5.08 -5.16
N PHE A 12 34.61 4.94 -6.49
CA PHE A 12 33.31 4.62 -7.10
C PHE A 12 32.81 3.23 -6.68
N THR A 13 33.70 2.23 -6.63
CA THR A 13 33.34 0.88 -6.16
C THR A 13 32.97 0.89 -4.67
N THR A 14 33.71 1.64 -3.84
CA THR A 14 33.39 1.77 -2.41
C THR A 14 32.07 2.53 -2.18
N ALA A 15 31.81 3.58 -2.97
CA ALA A 15 30.52 4.26 -2.95
C ALA A 15 29.37 3.34 -3.38
N ALA A 16 29.60 2.49 -4.39
CA ALA A 16 28.64 1.48 -4.81
C ALA A 16 28.30 0.48 -3.71
N ASP A 17 29.28 0.06 -2.91
CA ASP A 17 29.06 -0.81 -1.75
C ASP A 17 28.20 -0.11 -0.68
N GLY A 18 28.33 1.21 -0.53
CA GLY A 18 27.43 2.02 0.30
C GLY A 18 25.98 1.88 -0.14
N PHE A 19 25.69 2.11 -1.43
CA PHE A 19 24.32 1.95 -1.97
C PHE A 19 23.84 0.50 -1.97
N ARG A 20 24.74 -0.48 -2.10
CA ARG A 20 24.42 -1.90 -1.92
C ARG A 20 23.96 -2.20 -0.50
N ARG A 21 24.59 -1.61 0.52
CA ARG A 21 24.14 -1.73 1.92
C ARG A 21 22.78 -1.07 2.13
N ILE A 22 22.53 0.10 1.53
CA ILE A 22 21.20 0.73 1.58
C ILE A 22 20.12 -0.23 1.05
N HIS A 23 20.39 -0.87 -0.10
CA HIS A 23 19.50 -1.88 -0.67
C HIS A 23 19.21 -3.01 0.33
N ASP A 24 20.25 -3.65 0.88
CA ASP A 24 20.11 -4.84 1.72
C ASP A 24 19.46 -4.54 3.07
N ASP A 25 19.81 -3.42 3.69
CA ASP A 25 19.22 -2.99 4.96
C ASP A 25 17.74 -2.64 4.79
N ALA A 26 17.40 -1.95 3.70
CA ALA A 26 16.01 -1.62 3.38
C ALA A 26 15.18 -2.84 2.99
N GLU A 27 15.73 -3.78 2.23
CA GLU A 27 15.09 -5.06 1.92
C GLU A 27 14.71 -5.81 3.21
N ASN A 28 15.64 -5.91 4.16
CA ASN A 28 15.39 -6.56 5.45
C ASN A 28 14.27 -5.86 6.23
N ALA A 29 14.29 -4.53 6.28
CA ALA A 29 13.25 -3.75 6.94
C ALA A 29 11.86 -3.96 6.30
N ILE A 30 11.77 -3.89 4.96
CA ILE A 30 10.49 -4.01 4.26
C ILE A 30 9.93 -5.44 4.31
N ASN A 31 10.79 -6.46 4.27
CA ASN A 31 10.35 -7.84 4.48
C ASN A 31 9.77 -8.06 5.89
N ALA A 32 10.36 -7.46 6.93
CA ALA A 32 9.83 -7.54 8.29
C ALA A 32 8.47 -6.83 8.45
N VAL A 33 8.34 -5.64 7.83
CA VAL A 33 7.08 -4.89 7.76
C VAL A 33 6.01 -5.77 7.09
N ALA A 34 6.27 -6.25 5.86
CA ALA A 34 5.33 -7.06 5.09
C ALA A 34 4.91 -8.36 5.82
N GLY A 35 5.84 -9.01 6.54
CA GLY A 35 5.52 -10.17 7.39
C GLY A 35 4.49 -9.85 8.47
N THR A 36 4.61 -8.68 9.10
CA THR A 36 3.66 -8.21 10.12
C THR A 36 2.32 -7.82 9.50
N LEU A 37 2.32 -7.10 8.36
CA LEU A 37 1.07 -6.79 7.65
C LEU A 37 0.31 -8.07 7.27
N LYS A 38 1.04 -9.10 6.83
CA LYS A 38 0.47 -10.41 6.51
C LYS A 38 -0.22 -11.06 7.72
N ALA A 39 0.40 -10.99 8.89
CA ALA A 39 -0.17 -11.55 10.12
C ALA A 39 -1.37 -10.75 10.65
N SER A 40 -1.43 -9.45 10.36
CA SER A 40 -2.46 -8.53 10.85
C SER A 40 -3.61 -8.26 9.87
N GLY A 41 -3.72 -9.02 8.78
CA GLY A 41 -4.84 -8.90 7.84
C GLY A 41 -6.21 -9.04 8.50
N GLY A 42 -7.22 -8.33 7.96
CA GLY A 42 -8.57 -8.35 8.51
C GLY A 42 -8.66 -7.80 9.94
N CYS A 43 -7.89 -6.76 10.26
CA CYS A 43 -7.95 -6.12 11.58
C CYS A 43 -8.94 -4.95 11.63
N ALA A 44 -9.41 -4.43 10.50
CA ALA A 44 -10.26 -3.24 10.48
C ALA A 44 -11.72 -3.53 10.82
N GLY A 45 -12.14 -4.79 10.78
CA GLY A 45 -13.52 -5.20 10.99
C GLY A 45 -14.32 -5.33 9.68
N THR A 46 -15.55 -5.82 9.82
CA THR A 46 -16.54 -5.91 8.73
C THR A 46 -17.66 -4.89 8.86
N ASP A 47 -17.69 -4.08 9.92
CA ASP A 47 -18.66 -3.00 10.08
C ASP A 47 -18.41 -1.83 9.11
N LEU A 48 -19.38 -0.92 9.00
CA LEU A 48 -19.30 0.19 8.03
C LEU A 48 -18.15 1.18 8.34
N ALA A 49 -17.79 1.38 9.61
CA ALA A 49 -16.66 2.23 9.96
C ALA A 49 -15.35 1.57 9.50
N GLY A 50 -15.21 0.26 9.74
CA GLY A 50 -14.09 -0.55 9.24
C GLY A 50 -13.96 -0.51 7.72
N ALA A 51 -15.07 -0.66 7.00
CA ALA A 51 -15.10 -0.52 5.54
C ALA A 51 -14.62 0.87 5.08
N ASN A 52 -15.14 1.93 5.70
CA ASN A 52 -14.80 3.30 5.35
C ASN A 52 -13.32 3.63 5.63
N TRP A 53 -12.82 3.34 6.83
CA TRP A 53 -11.41 3.58 7.18
C TRP A 53 -10.47 2.77 6.29
N ALA A 54 -10.75 1.48 6.10
CA ALA A 54 -9.90 0.61 5.29
C ALA A 54 -9.87 1.02 3.81
N SER A 55 -10.95 1.60 3.28
CA SER A 55 -10.97 2.13 1.91
C SER A 55 -9.96 3.26 1.67
N LEU A 56 -9.53 3.96 2.72
CA LEU A 56 -8.51 5.01 2.68
C LEU A 56 -7.11 4.43 2.98
N TYR A 57 -7.02 3.55 3.98
CA TYR A 57 -5.76 3.00 4.45
C TYR A 57 -5.17 1.94 3.51
N ASP A 58 -5.96 0.98 3.02
CA ASP A 58 -5.45 -0.16 2.25
C ASP A 58 -4.71 0.28 0.97
N PRO A 59 -5.23 1.19 0.13
CA PRO A 59 -4.50 1.68 -1.03
C PRO A 59 -3.17 2.35 -0.67
N ALA A 60 -3.14 3.09 0.45
CA ALA A 60 -1.95 3.77 0.92
C ALA A 60 -0.90 2.77 1.42
N ALA A 61 -1.31 1.73 2.13
CA ALA A 61 -0.45 0.64 2.58
C ALA A 61 0.21 -0.11 1.40
N PHE A 62 -0.56 -0.44 0.36
CA PHE A 62 0.01 -1.07 -0.86
C PHE A 62 0.99 -0.13 -1.56
N ASN A 63 0.61 1.14 -1.76
CA ASN A 63 1.49 2.13 -2.38
C ASN A 63 2.78 2.34 -1.57
N ALA A 64 2.74 2.20 -0.24
CA ALA A 64 3.88 2.37 0.64
C ALA A 64 4.92 1.27 0.44
N ILE A 65 4.47 0.01 0.36
CA ILE A 65 5.35 -1.13 0.06
C ILE A 65 5.86 -1.06 -1.39
N ASP A 66 5.03 -0.65 -2.35
CA ASP A 66 5.47 -0.44 -3.74
C ASP A 66 6.55 0.65 -3.84
N ALA A 67 6.36 1.77 -3.17
CA ALA A 67 7.33 2.87 -3.15
C ALA A 67 8.65 2.46 -2.51
N ALA A 68 8.61 1.84 -1.34
CA ALA A 68 9.82 1.34 -0.68
C ALA A 68 10.54 0.28 -1.54
N SER A 69 9.80 -0.60 -2.20
CA SER A 69 10.37 -1.57 -3.16
C SER A 69 11.07 -0.90 -4.33
N ALA A 70 10.48 0.17 -4.88
CA ALA A 70 11.09 0.94 -5.96
C ALA A 70 12.41 1.61 -5.51
N LEU A 71 12.46 2.11 -4.27
CA LEU A 71 13.68 2.69 -3.70
C LEU A 71 14.78 1.64 -3.48
N ILE A 72 14.43 0.45 -2.97
CA ILE A 72 15.36 -0.67 -2.82
C ILE A 72 16.00 -1.00 -4.18
N LEU A 73 15.18 -1.18 -5.21
CA LEU A 73 15.66 -1.45 -6.57
C LEU A 73 16.52 -0.30 -7.12
N ALA A 74 16.16 0.95 -6.83
CA ALA A 74 16.94 2.11 -7.27
C ALA A 74 18.29 2.20 -6.57
N ALA A 75 18.40 1.85 -5.28
CA ALA A 75 19.67 1.77 -4.57
C ALA A 75 20.58 0.69 -5.21
N GLY A 76 20.01 -0.47 -5.56
CA GLY A 76 20.70 -1.50 -6.34
C GLY A 76 21.18 -0.99 -7.70
N GLN A 77 20.33 -0.27 -8.43
CA GLN A 77 20.67 0.30 -9.73
C GLN A 77 21.75 1.38 -9.65
N ILE A 78 21.74 2.24 -8.63
CA ILE A 78 22.81 3.21 -8.38
C ILE A 78 24.12 2.49 -8.06
N SER A 79 24.09 1.43 -7.24
CA SER A 79 25.26 0.59 -6.97
C SER A 79 25.88 0.05 -8.27
N ASP A 80 25.06 -0.53 -9.15
CA ASP A 80 25.52 -1.10 -10.42
C ASP A 80 26.08 -0.03 -11.37
N LEU A 81 25.45 1.16 -11.45
CA LEU A 81 25.94 2.28 -12.24
C LEU A 81 27.29 2.79 -11.73
N LEU A 82 27.47 2.92 -10.42
CA LEU A 82 28.72 3.38 -9.82
C LEU A 82 29.85 2.37 -10.04
N LYS A 83 29.58 1.06 -9.92
CA LYS A 83 30.55 0.01 -10.27
C LYS A 83 30.96 0.10 -11.74
N ALA A 84 30.01 0.30 -12.65
CA ALA A 84 30.31 0.46 -14.08
C ALA A 84 31.14 1.72 -14.36
N THR A 85 30.85 2.84 -13.68
CA THR A 85 31.68 4.05 -13.76
C THR A 85 33.11 3.79 -13.30
N GLY A 86 33.30 3.13 -12.15
CA GLY A 86 34.63 2.74 -11.67
C GLY A 86 35.38 1.88 -12.69
N LEU A 87 34.74 0.82 -13.21
CA LEU A 87 35.34 -0.04 -14.23
C LEU A 87 35.71 0.70 -15.51
N ASN A 88 34.89 1.66 -15.96
CA ASN A 88 35.20 2.45 -17.15
C ASN A 88 36.46 3.31 -16.95
N HIS A 89 36.63 3.90 -15.76
CA HIS A 89 37.85 4.64 -15.44
C HIS A 89 39.06 3.72 -15.28
N ASP A 90 38.91 2.53 -14.70
CA ASP A 90 39.98 1.52 -14.63
C ASP A 90 40.42 1.06 -16.03
N LEU A 91 39.46 0.78 -16.92
CA LEU A 91 39.73 0.42 -18.31
C LEU A 91 40.45 1.55 -19.06
N ALA A 92 39.97 2.79 -18.92
CA ALA A 92 40.62 3.95 -19.54
C ALA A 92 42.05 4.17 -19.03
N ASN A 93 42.28 3.98 -17.72
CA ASN A 93 43.62 4.05 -17.13
C ASN A 93 44.53 2.94 -17.66
N ASN A 94 44.05 1.71 -17.77
CA ASN A 94 44.80 0.56 -18.26
C ASN A 94 45.16 0.68 -19.75
N GLU A 95 44.22 1.12 -20.60
CA GLU A 95 44.46 1.39 -22.03
C GLU A 95 45.42 2.57 -22.26
N SER A 96 45.58 3.45 -21.26
CA SER A 96 46.53 4.58 -21.32
C SER A 96 47.96 4.19 -20.93
N VAL A 97 48.19 2.96 -20.45
CA VAL A 97 49.53 2.46 -20.10
C VAL A 97 50.32 2.13 -21.37
N ILE A 98 51.50 2.74 -21.54
CA ILE A 98 52.43 2.39 -22.62
C ILE A 98 53.08 1.04 -22.27
N GLY A 99 52.59 -0.06 -22.85
CA GLY A 99 53.06 -1.42 -22.58
C GLY A 99 52.04 -2.49 -22.91
N ASP A 100 52.11 -3.64 -22.23
CA ASP A 100 51.13 -4.73 -22.35
C ASP A 100 49.99 -4.50 -21.32
N PRO A 101 48.77 -4.16 -21.76
CA PRO A 101 47.66 -3.86 -20.85
C PRO A 101 47.24 -5.11 -20.07
N ASN A 102 46.90 -4.94 -18.78
CA ASN A 102 46.43 -6.06 -17.97
C ASN A 102 45.03 -6.50 -18.43
N ALA A 103 44.77 -7.81 -18.44
CA ALA A 103 43.43 -8.34 -18.60
C ALA A 103 42.60 -8.02 -17.34
N ILE A 104 41.60 -7.14 -17.46
CA ILE A 104 40.63 -6.87 -16.39
C ILE A 104 39.52 -7.94 -16.49
N ALA A 105 39.37 -8.76 -15.44
CA ALA A 105 38.29 -9.74 -15.34
C ALA A 105 36.99 -9.02 -14.97
N VAL A 106 35.93 -9.20 -15.79
CA VAL A 106 34.62 -8.59 -15.56
C VAL A 106 33.60 -9.64 -15.14
N PRO A 107 33.37 -9.78 -13.83
CA PRO A 107 32.05 -10.09 -13.31
C PRO A 107 31.57 -8.92 -12.45
N LEU A 108 30.60 -8.15 -12.96
CA LEU A 108 29.84 -7.22 -12.14
C LEU A 108 28.81 -8.04 -11.35
N ASP A 109 29.03 -8.18 -10.04
CA ASP A 109 27.99 -8.70 -9.15
C ASP A 109 26.93 -7.61 -8.96
N SER A 110 25.79 -7.79 -9.62
CA SER A 110 24.63 -6.89 -9.54
C SER A 110 23.84 -7.11 -8.26
N ALA A 111 23.19 -6.05 -7.78
CA ALA A 111 22.22 -6.20 -6.70
C ALA A 111 21.13 -7.24 -7.05
N PRO A 112 20.78 -8.18 -6.15
CA PRO A 112 19.65 -9.08 -6.34
C PRO A 112 18.36 -8.31 -6.57
N THR A 113 17.45 -8.90 -7.35
CA THR A 113 16.13 -8.32 -7.55
C THR A 113 15.29 -8.46 -6.28
N PHE A 114 14.81 -7.34 -5.76
CA PHE A 114 13.82 -7.33 -4.70
C PHE A 114 12.41 -7.57 -5.28
N TYR A 115 11.70 -8.56 -4.74
CA TYR A 115 10.33 -8.87 -5.12
C TYR A 115 9.36 -8.19 -4.18
N VAL A 116 8.47 -7.37 -4.74
CA VAL A 116 7.42 -6.67 -3.99
C VAL A 116 6.60 -7.67 -3.15
N PRO A 117 6.63 -7.57 -1.81
CA PRO A 117 5.85 -8.47 -0.95
C PRO A 117 4.35 -8.26 -1.09
N SER A 118 3.58 -9.35 -1.09
CA SER A 118 2.11 -9.30 -1.03
C SER A 118 1.58 -9.53 0.38
N PHE A 119 0.56 -8.79 0.77
CA PHE A 119 -0.12 -8.91 2.06
C PHE A 119 -1.64 -8.72 1.88
N PRO A 120 -2.49 -9.28 2.77
CA PRO A 120 -3.93 -9.11 2.74
C PRO A 120 -4.33 -7.68 3.14
N LYS A 121 -5.55 -7.29 2.76
CA LYS A 121 -6.17 -6.03 3.17
C LYS A 121 -6.41 -5.99 4.69
N ALA A 122 -6.45 -4.78 5.26
CA ALA A 122 -6.88 -4.56 6.64
C ALA A 122 -8.40 -4.73 6.77
N TYR A 123 -9.19 -4.41 5.75
CA TYR A 123 -10.63 -4.69 5.76
C TYR A 123 -10.94 -6.18 5.98
N GLY A 124 -11.96 -6.45 6.80
CA GLY A 124 -12.40 -7.79 7.13
C GLY A 124 -12.03 -8.19 8.56
N GLY A 125 -12.27 -9.46 8.88
CA GLY A 125 -12.14 -10.02 10.24
C GLY A 125 -13.09 -9.41 11.25
N SER A 126 -13.12 -9.95 12.47
CA SER A 126 -14.00 -9.49 13.53
C SER A 126 -13.52 -10.00 14.89
N THR A 127 -13.55 -9.15 15.92
CA THR A 127 -13.40 -9.58 17.33
C THR A 127 -14.69 -10.15 17.92
N GLY A 128 -15.76 -10.24 17.13
CA GLY A 128 -17.09 -10.65 17.59
C GLY A 128 -17.84 -9.55 18.33
N GLU A 129 -19.11 -9.84 18.62
CA GLU A 129 -20.01 -8.96 19.36
C GLU A 129 -20.00 -9.33 20.87
N PRO A 130 -20.22 -8.36 21.78
CA PRO A 130 -20.41 -8.65 23.19
C PRO A 130 -21.61 -9.58 23.42
N SER A 131 -21.56 -10.39 24.47
CA SER A 131 -22.62 -11.37 24.78
C SER A 131 -24.01 -10.73 24.97
N TRP A 132 -24.07 -9.46 25.38
CA TRP A 132 -25.31 -8.71 25.58
C TRP A 132 -25.87 -8.08 24.29
N TRP A 133 -25.10 -8.04 23.20
CA TRP A 133 -25.50 -7.35 21.96
C TRP A 133 -26.78 -7.92 21.35
N GLY A 134 -26.97 -9.24 21.43
CA GLY A 134 -28.16 -9.93 20.92
C GLY A 134 -29.48 -9.43 21.55
N PHE A 135 -29.45 -8.84 22.75
CA PHE A 135 -30.65 -8.26 23.36
C PHE A 135 -31.08 -6.95 22.68
N ILE A 136 -30.14 -6.17 22.14
CA ILE A 136 -30.40 -4.81 21.65
C ILE A 136 -30.33 -4.68 20.13
N VAL A 137 -29.78 -5.66 19.42
CA VAL A 137 -29.52 -5.59 17.96
C VAL A 137 -30.75 -5.21 17.12
N SER A 138 -31.96 -5.60 17.51
CA SER A 138 -33.19 -5.22 16.79
C SER A 138 -33.58 -3.74 16.97
N TYR A 139 -32.95 -3.02 17.90
CA TYR A 139 -33.25 -1.64 18.28
C TYR A 139 -32.17 -0.65 17.85
N VAL A 140 -30.98 -1.11 17.43
CA VAL A 140 -29.84 -0.25 17.03
C VAL A 140 -29.96 0.28 15.60
N GLN A 141 -31.15 0.26 15.00
CA GLN A 141 -31.43 0.92 13.71
C GLN A 141 -30.53 0.43 12.55
N GLY A 142 -30.15 -0.86 12.57
CA GLY A 142 -29.28 -1.46 11.54
C GLY A 142 -27.79 -1.17 11.71
N GLU A 143 -27.39 -0.48 12.79
CA GLU A 143 -26.00 -0.28 13.13
C GLU A 143 -25.34 -1.60 13.55
N LEU A 144 -24.08 -1.80 13.14
CA LEU A 144 -23.28 -2.97 13.47
C LEU A 144 -22.35 -2.63 14.64
N TRP A 145 -22.08 -3.60 15.49
CA TRP A 145 -21.08 -3.45 16.54
C TRP A 145 -19.70 -3.10 15.93
N PRO A 146 -18.99 -2.10 16.46
CA PRO A 146 -17.61 -1.79 16.04
C PRO A 146 -16.70 -2.98 16.30
N ASN A 147 -16.36 -3.75 15.27
CA ASN A 147 -15.85 -5.11 15.41
C ASN A 147 -14.40 -5.30 14.94
N GLY A 148 -13.68 -4.21 14.62
CA GLY A 148 -12.24 -4.24 14.38
C GLY A 148 -11.41 -4.68 15.59
N ASP A 149 -10.12 -4.94 15.36
CA ASP A 149 -9.15 -5.43 16.35
C ASP A 149 -8.12 -4.34 16.69
N PRO A 150 -8.30 -3.59 17.80
CA PRO A 150 -7.39 -2.52 18.21
C PRO A 150 -5.95 -2.98 18.45
N ASP A 151 -5.75 -4.19 18.95
CA ASP A 151 -4.42 -4.73 19.26
C ASP A 151 -3.65 -5.06 17.98
N ARG A 152 -4.32 -5.65 16.98
CA ARG A 152 -3.73 -5.86 15.65
C ARG A 152 -3.47 -4.56 14.92
N LEU A 153 -4.35 -3.57 15.05
CA LEU A 153 -4.13 -2.24 14.48
C LEU A 153 -2.90 -1.56 15.11
N ARG A 154 -2.70 -1.66 16.42
CA ARG A 154 -1.46 -1.19 17.07
C ARG A 154 -0.23 -1.97 16.65
N THR A 155 -0.38 -3.28 16.42
CA THR A 155 0.69 -4.11 15.86
C THR A 155 1.10 -3.64 14.46
N LEU A 156 0.13 -3.29 13.60
CA LEU A 156 0.41 -2.65 12.30
C LEU A 156 1.13 -1.31 12.46
N ALA A 157 0.68 -0.47 13.39
CA ALA A 157 1.34 0.81 13.65
C ALA A 157 2.80 0.65 14.06
N GLY A 158 3.08 -0.32 14.95
CA GLY A 158 4.45 -0.68 15.32
C GLY A 158 5.29 -1.13 14.12
N ALA A 159 4.73 -1.95 13.23
CA ALA A 159 5.41 -2.38 12.01
C ALA A 159 5.79 -1.19 11.13
N TRP A 160 4.88 -0.26 10.88
CA TRP A 160 5.16 0.94 10.09
C TRP A 160 6.25 1.82 10.71
N ARG A 161 6.22 2.05 12.02
CA ARG A 161 7.27 2.81 12.73
C ARG A 161 8.64 2.12 12.63
N LEU A 162 8.67 0.79 12.75
CA LEU A 162 9.91 0.01 12.56
C LEU A 162 10.42 0.10 11.11
N GLY A 163 9.52 0.07 10.12
CA GLY A 163 9.86 0.30 8.73
C GLY A 163 10.42 1.70 8.48
N SER A 164 9.79 2.74 9.02
CA SER A 164 10.29 4.13 8.97
C SER A 164 11.72 4.22 9.53
N ALA A 165 11.93 3.71 10.74
CA ALA A 165 13.25 3.67 11.36
C ALA A 165 14.26 2.90 10.51
N GLY A 166 13.88 1.73 9.99
CA GLY A 166 14.73 0.91 9.13
C GLY A 166 15.18 1.62 7.86
N LEU A 167 14.26 2.30 7.15
CA LEU A 167 14.58 3.08 5.96
C LEU A 167 15.52 4.27 6.28
N ARG A 168 15.26 4.98 7.38
CA ARG A 168 16.13 6.08 7.83
C ARG A 168 17.52 5.60 8.25
N THR A 169 17.62 4.42 8.86
CA THR A 169 18.91 3.83 9.21
C THR A 169 19.66 3.38 7.95
N ALA A 170 18.99 2.72 7.01
CA ALA A 170 19.60 2.26 5.76
C ALA A 170 20.26 3.43 5.01
N VAL A 171 19.55 4.55 4.86
CA VAL A 171 20.02 5.71 4.09
C VAL A 171 21.21 6.46 4.71
N LEU A 172 21.58 6.18 5.97
CA LEU A 172 22.79 6.75 6.57
C LEU A 172 24.08 6.39 5.80
N ASN A 173 24.07 5.28 5.07
CA ASN A 173 25.18 4.87 4.21
C ASN A 173 25.37 5.79 2.98
N ALA A 174 24.37 6.61 2.61
CA ALA A 174 24.44 7.47 1.43
C ALA A 174 25.45 8.61 1.57
N GLY A 175 25.55 9.22 2.76
CA GLY A 175 26.44 10.37 3.00
C GLY A 175 27.91 10.06 2.68
N PRO A 176 28.52 9.06 3.35
CA PRO A 176 29.89 8.65 3.06
C PRO A 176 30.11 8.22 1.60
N ALA A 177 29.14 7.56 0.98
CA ALA A 177 29.22 7.18 -0.43
C ALA A 177 29.23 8.41 -1.36
N ILE A 178 28.40 9.42 -1.08
CA ILE A 178 28.36 10.67 -1.84
C ILE A 178 29.68 11.43 -1.72
N GLU A 179 30.27 11.52 -0.52
CA GLU A 179 31.56 12.19 -0.30
C GLU A 179 32.68 11.59 -1.16
N LEU A 180 32.71 10.26 -1.31
CA LEU A 180 33.66 9.56 -2.19
C LEU A 180 33.49 9.96 -3.66
N ILE A 181 32.24 10.10 -4.14
CA ILE A 181 31.95 10.52 -5.52
C ILE A 181 32.31 11.99 -5.73
N GLU A 182 31.99 12.86 -4.76
CA GLU A 182 32.28 14.31 -4.83
C GLU A 182 33.78 14.62 -4.85
N ALA A 183 34.61 13.74 -4.29
CA ALA A 183 36.06 13.88 -4.32
C ALA A 183 36.68 13.70 -5.74
N GLN A 184 35.92 13.15 -6.69
CA GLN A 184 36.41 12.84 -8.04
C GLN A 184 36.27 14.04 -8.99
N GLN A 185 37.14 14.12 -10.00
CA GLN A 185 37.09 15.13 -11.05
C GLN A 185 36.79 14.48 -12.40
N SER A 186 35.50 14.35 -12.71
CA SER A 186 35.02 13.79 -13.98
C SER A 186 33.65 14.37 -14.38
N PRO A 187 33.28 14.43 -15.68
CA PRO A 187 32.02 15.06 -16.12
C PRO A 187 30.73 14.45 -15.55
N GLU A 188 30.74 13.17 -15.17
CA GLU A 188 29.58 12.46 -14.62
C GLU A 188 29.35 12.71 -13.12
N VAL A 189 30.35 13.23 -12.39
CA VAL A 189 30.30 13.43 -10.93
C VAL A 189 29.09 14.28 -10.50
N PRO A 190 28.82 15.46 -11.09
CA PRO A 190 27.69 16.29 -10.64
C PRO A 190 26.34 15.58 -10.79
N ALA A 191 26.15 14.83 -11.89
CA ALA A 191 24.92 14.10 -12.13
C ALA A 191 24.78 12.90 -11.19
N ALA A 192 25.87 12.15 -10.95
CA ALA A 192 25.87 11.01 -10.03
C ALA A 192 25.54 11.45 -8.59
N VAL A 193 26.16 12.52 -8.13
CA VAL A 193 25.94 13.10 -6.79
C VAL A 193 24.50 13.57 -6.62
N GLU A 194 23.95 14.27 -7.61
CA GLU A 194 22.56 14.73 -7.58
C GLU A 194 21.58 13.55 -7.47
N GLN A 195 21.76 12.51 -8.30
CA GLN A 195 20.88 11.33 -8.24
C GLN A 195 21.00 10.57 -6.91
N CYS A 196 22.21 10.47 -6.36
CA CYS A 196 22.43 9.87 -5.05
C CYS A 196 21.71 10.65 -3.93
N ARG A 197 21.76 11.99 -3.98
CA ARG A 197 21.07 12.87 -3.02
C ARG A 197 19.56 12.78 -3.14
N LEU A 198 19.03 12.78 -4.37
CA LEU A 198 17.61 12.60 -4.63
C LEU A 198 17.11 11.27 -4.07
N LEU A 199 17.82 10.17 -4.35
CA LEU A 199 17.44 8.87 -3.80
C LEU A 199 17.46 8.88 -2.26
N ALA A 200 18.49 9.48 -1.65
CA ALA A 200 18.57 9.56 -0.19
C ALA A 200 17.42 10.37 0.43
N ALA A 201 17.00 11.45 -0.22
CA ALA A 201 15.81 12.21 0.18
C ALA A 201 14.53 11.36 0.04
N ASP A 202 14.39 10.60 -1.05
CA ASP A 202 13.23 9.74 -1.30
C ASP A 202 13.03 8.68 -0.21
N TYR A 203 14.12 8.11 0.31
CA TYR A 203 14.07 7.17 1.45
C TYR A 203 13.48 7.83 2.70
N SER A 204 13.86 9.08 2.98
CA SER A 204 13.33 9.84 4.11
C SER A 204 11.86 10.21 3.90
N ASP A 205 11.49 10.62 2.67
CA ASP A 205 10.10 10.94 2.31
C ASP A 205 9.17 9.74 2.52
N VAL A 206 9.58 8.53 2.09
CA VAL A 206 8.81 7.29 2.28
C VAL A 206 8.73 6.90 3.75
N ALA A 207 9.82 7.06 4.50
CA ALA A 207 9.82 6.82 5.94
C ALA A 207 8.80 7.74 6.68
N ASP A 208 8.73 9.02 6.30
CA ASP A 208 7.71 9.94 6.84
C ASP A 208 6.28 9.43 6.54
N GLN A 209 6.04 8.85 5.36
CA GLN A 209 4.73 8.30 5.01
C GLN A 209 4.38 7.04 5.81
N PHE A 210 5.38 6.23 6.17
CA PHE A 210 5.19 5.08 7.06
C PHE A 210 4.74 5.57 8.45
N ASP A 211 5.34 6.63 8.97
CA ASP A 211 4.93 7.23 10.25
C ASP A 211 3.48 7.75 10.21
N ILE A 212 3.02 8.26 9.07
CA ILE A 212 1.62 8.67 8.86
C ILE A 212 0.68 7.46 8.87
N LEU A 213 1.05 6.36 8.20
CA LEU A 213 0.26 5.12 8.22
C LEU A 213 0.18 4.50 9.62
N ALA A 214 1.25 4.62 10.41
CA ALA A 214 1.24 4.20 11.80
C ALA A 214 0.21 4.99 12.62
N GLN A 215 0.19 6.31 12.48
CA GLN A 215 -0.78 7.17 13.16
C GLN A 215 -2.21 6.87 12.75
N ALA A 216 -2.47 6.57 11.47
CA ALA A 216 -3.80 6.18 11.01
C ALA A 216 -4.29 4.89 11.68
N CYS A 217 -3.40 3.90 11.86
CA CYS A 217 -3.71 2.66 12.56
C CYS A 217 -3.98 2.88 14.06
N GLU A 218 -3.12 3.64 14.75
CA GLU A 218 -3.28 3.98 16.17
C GLU A 218 -4.55 4.79 16.42
N GLY A 219 -4.84 5.77 15.55
CA GLY A 219 -6.04 6.59 15.63
C GLY A 219 -7.30 5.73 15.50
N TYR A 220 -7.35 4.82 14.54
CA TYR A 220 -8.53 3.95 14.39
C TYR A 220 -8.69 2.96 15.54
N ALA A 221 -7.59 2.39 16.05
CA ALA A 221 -7.61 1.53 17.24
C ALA A 221 -8.21 2.27 18.45
N PHE A 222 -7.79 3.52 18.66
CA PHE A 222 -8.32 4.38 19.71
C PHE A 222 -9.82 4.63 19.56
N GLU A 223 -10.28 5.02 18.35
CA GLU A 223 -11.70 5.29 18.09
C GLU A 223 -12.59 4.07 18.34
N ILE A 224 -12.12 2.86 17.99
CA ILE A 224 -12.85 1.61 18.29
C ILE A 224 -13.03 1.43 19.81
N GLU A 225 -11.98 1.61 20.59
CA GLU A 225 -12.05 1.44 22.04
C GLU A 225 -12.93 2.50 22.68
N THR A 226 -12.82 3.75 22.22
CA THR A 226 -13.65 4.86 22.70
C THR A 226 -15.13 4.58 22.49
N VAL A 227 -15.55 4.21 21.28
CA VAL A 227 -16.98 3.94 21.03
C VAL A 227 -17.49 2.73 21.82
N ARG A 228 -16.67 1.68 21.99
CA ARG A 228 -17.03 0.51 22.80
C ARG A 228 -17.28 0.91 24.25
N TYR A 229 -16.39 1.71 24.82
CA TYR A 229 -16.52 2.24 26.17
C TYR A 229 -17.77 3.15 26.31
N GLU A 230 -17.98 4.08 25.37
CA GLU A 230 -19.13 4.99 25.40
C GLU A 230 -20.48 4.27 25.28
N VAL A 231 -20.53 3.18 24.49
CA VAL A 231 -21.74 2.35 24.39
C VAL A 231 -22.01 1.64 25.72
N GLU A 232 -20.99 1.04 26.34
CA GLU A 232 -21.14 0.37 27.63
C GLU A 232 -21.57 1.35 28.72
N ASP A 233 -20.92 2.50 28.81
CA ASP A 233 -21.23 3.56 29.79
C ASP A 233 -22.66 4.11 29.61
N ALA A 234 -23.10 4.31 28.36
CA ALA A 234 -24.45 4.79 28.06
C ALA A 234 -25.52 3.79 28.53
N LEU A 235 -25.29 2.48 28.34
CA LEU A 235 -26.23 1.44 28.78
C LEU A 235 -26.22 1.32 30.31
N ILE A 236 -25.05 1.35 30.94
CA ILE A 236 -24.91 1.31 32.41
C ILE A 236 -25.64 2.51 33.05
N SER A 237 -25.45 3.71 32.52
CA SER A 237 -26.09 4.93 33.01
C SER A 237 -27.62 4.84 33.00
N MET A 238 -28.22 4.22 31.97
CA MET A 238 -29.67 3.99 31.92
C MET A 238 -30.14 2.92 32.92
N GLY A 239 -29.26 1.99 33.31
CA GLY A 239 -29.54 0.93 34.28
C GLY A 239 -29.55 1.37 35.74
N ILE A 240 -28.92 2.51 36.06
CA ILE A 240 -28.82 3.04 37.43
C ILE A 240 -30.21 3.28 38.05
N GLU A 241 -31.18 3.75 37.27
CA GLU A 241 -32.57 3.94 37.73
C GLU A 241 -33.26 2.61 38.13
N LEU A 242 -32.78 1.49 37.57
CA LEU A 242 -33.27 0.15 37.89
C LEU A 242 -32.44 -0.54 38.99
N GLY A 243 -31.40 0.11 39.51
CA GLY A 243 -30.47 -0.49 40.48
C GLY A 243 -29.61 -1.62 39.89
N LEU A 244 -29.40 -1.61 38.58
CA LEU A 244 -28.64 -2.63 37.84
C LEU A 244 -27.35 -2.02 37.29
N THR A 245 -26.24 -2.75 37.39
CA THR A 245 -24.91 -2.29 36.93
C THR A 245 -24.30 -3.16 35.83
N GLU A 246 -24.85 -4.35 35.59
CA GLU A 246 -24.41 -5.25 34.51
C GLU A 246 -25.29 -5.07 33.26
N ILE A 247 -24.69 -4.82 32.10
CA ILE A 247 -25.43 -4.49 30.86
C ILE A 247 -26.48 -5.54 30.49
N ALA A 248 -26.15 -6.83 30.59
CA ALA A 248 -27.10 -7.90 30.31
C ALA A 248 -28.31 -7.83 31.25
N ALA A 249 -28.08 -7.62 32.55
CA ALA A 249 -29.15 -7.46 33.53
C ALA A 249 -29.98 -6.21 33.23
N ILE A 250 -29.34 -5.09 32.86
CA ILE A 250 -30.01 -3.84 32.49
C ILE A 250 -30.97 -4.05 31.31
N LEU A 251 -30.50 -4.70 30.24
CA LEU A 251 -31.30 -4.97 29.05
C LEU A 251 -32.46 -5.94 29.36
N ILE A 252 -32.24 -6.97 30.19
CA ILE A 252 -33.31 -7.84 30.69
C ILE A 252 -34.31 -7.06 31.56
N GLY A 253 -33.81 -6.13 32.39
CA GLY A 253 -34.60 -5.22 33.21
C GLY A 253 -35.51 -4.33 32.36
N PHE A 254 -35.02 -3.79 31.24
CA PHE A 254 -35.84 -3.02 30.31
C PHE A 254 -37.01 -3.82 29.73
N LEU A 255 -36.83 -5.12 29.50
CA LEU A 255 -37.88 -6.01 28.98
C LEU A 255 -38.95 -6.38 30.03
N THR A 256 -38.58 -6.39 31.31
CA THR A 256 -39.37 -6.98 32.40
C THR A 256 -39.97 -5.96 33.38
N ALA A 257 -39.36 -4.78 33.53
CA ALA A 257 -39.79 -3.78 34.49
C ALA A 257 -41.06 -3.02 34.02
N GLY A 258 -42.25 -3.48 34.42
CA GLY A 258 -43.50 -2.73 34.27
C GLY A 258 -43.75 -1.82 35.49
N VAL A 259 -43.62 -0.50 35.33
CA VAL A 259 -43.94 0.44 36.42
C VAL A 259 -45.40 0.89 36.29
N GLY A 260 -46.30 0.24 37.04
CA GLY A 260 -47.56 0.79 37.59
C GLY A 260 -48.76 1.06 36.65
N ALA A 261 -49.81 0.25 36.83
CA ALA A 261 -51.25 0.43 36.52
C ALA A 261 -51.69 1.04 35.14
N ALA A 262 -52.28 0.18 34.31
CA ALA A 262 -53.16 0.45 33.15
C ALA A 262 -52.56 0.81 31.77
N ALA A 263 -51.23 0.82 31.56
CA ALA A 263 -50.64 1.01 30.21
C ALA A 263 -49.41 0.12 29.91
N ALA A 264 -49.39 -1.11 30.41
CA ALA A 264 -48.14 -1.86 30.61
C ALA A 264 -47.60 -2.71 29.44
N GLN A 265 -48.20 -2.69 28.23
CA GLN A 265 -47.59 -3.34 27.06
C GLN A 265 -46.72 -2.40 26.20
N GLY A 266 -46.67 -1.09 26.50
CA GLY A 266 -45.92 -0.10 25.71
C GLY A 266 -44.55 0.33 26.24
N ALA A 267 -44.25 0.12 27.54
CA ALA A 267 -43.07 0.71 28.18
C ALA A 267 -41.75 -0.06 27.93
N ALA A 268 -41.79 -1.40 27.84
CA ALA A 268 -40.58 -2.21 27.64
C ALA A 268 -39.95 -1.97 26.26
N GLY A 269 -40.77 -1.97 25.20
CA GLY A 269 -40.32 -1.66 23.85
C GLY A 269 -39.75 -0.25 23.73
N ALA A 270 -40.33 0.73 24.44
CA ALA A 270 -39.83 2.10 24.45
C ALA A 270 -38.44 2.24 25.09
N ARG A 271 -38.16 1.54 26.20
CA ARG A 271 -36.82 1.58 26.83
C ARG A 271 -35.76 0.93 25.95
N MET A 272 -36.06 -0.22 25.35
CA MET A 272 -35.15 -0.87 24.40
C MET A 272 -34.93 -0.03 23.15
N ALA A 273 -35.97 0.63 22.63
CA ALA A 273 -35.85 1.57 21.52
C ALA A 273 -35.00 2.78 21.89
N ALA A 274 -35.15 3.34 23.09
CA ALA A 274 -34.33 4.46 23.56
C ALA A 274 -32.86 4.06 23.72
N ALA A 275 -32.58 2.90 24.33
CA ALA A 275 -31.23 2.36 24.47
C ALA A 275 -30.61 2.10 23.09
N GLY A 276 -31.34 1.42 22.19
CA GLY A 276 -30.89 1.13 20.84
C GLY A 276 -30.63 2.39 20.02
N ALA A 277 -31.50 3.39 20.11
CA ALA A 277 -31.30 4.69 19.47
C ALA A 277 -30.06 5.43 19.99
N ARG A 278 -29.77 5.34 21.29
CA ARG A 278 -28.57 5.94 21.89
C ARG A 278 -27.30 5.26 21.38
N VAL A 279 -27.27 3.92 21.39
CA VAL A 279 -26.17 3.12 20.84
C VAL A 279 -25.96 3.43 19.36
N ALA A 280 -27.04 3.48 18.58
CA ALA A 280 -26.97 3.80 17.16
C ALA A 280 -26.39 5.20 16.91
N SER A 281 -26.72 6.17 17.76
CA SER A 281 -26.16 7.53 17.68
C SER A 281 -24.66 7.55 17.95
N LEU A 282 -24.17 6.78 18.92
CA LEU A 282 -22.75 6.68 19.25
C LEU A 282 -21.96 6.01 18.11
N ILE A 283 -22.48 4.91 17.56
CA ILE A 283 -21.85 4.23 16.41
C ILE A 283 -21.79 5.14 15.18
N ARG A 284 -22.83 5.94 14.92
CA ARG A 284 -22.81 6.92 13.82
C ARG A 284 -21.78 8.03 14.04
N ALA A 285 -21.60 8.52 15.27
CA ALA A 285 -20.56 9.48 15.59
C ALA A 285 -19.16 8.87 15.38
N PHE A 286 -18.96 7.64 15.85
CA PHE A 286 -17.73 6.87 15.64
C PHE A 286 -17.38 6.68 14.17
N ARG A 287 -18.35 6.42 13.27
CA ARG A 287 -18.08 6.32 11.84
C ARG A 287 -17.39 7.56 11.26
N VAL A 288 -17.75 8.74 11.77
CA VAL A 288 -17.15 10.01 11.35
C VAL A 288 -15.72 10.12 11.86
N SER A 289 -15.48 9.84 13.15
CA SER A 289 -14.14 9.91 13.74
C SER A 289 -13.19 8.82 13.21
N ALA A 290 -13.70 7.60 13.00
CA ALA A 290 -12.98 6.52 12.32
C ALA A 290 -12.57 6.92 10.89
N GLY A 291 -13.49 7.49 10.11
CA GLY A 291 -13.16 8.01 8.77
C GLY A 291 -12.08 9.11 8.83
N ALA A 292 -12.18 10.02 9.81
CA ALA A 292 -11.19 11.07 10.02
C ALA A 292 -9.79 10.50 10.34
N ALA A 293 -9.71 9.47 11.18
CA ALA A 293 -8.45 8.77 11.51
C ALA A 293 -7.78 8.15 10.27
N GLY A 294 -8.54 7.81 9.22
CA GLY A 294 -8.01 7.29 7.95
C GLY A 294 -7.58 8.38 6.95
N THR A 295 -7.97 9.64 7.16
CA THR A 295 -7.76 10.72 6.19
C THR A 295 -6.27 11.00 5.88
N PRO A 296 -5.34 10.98 6.86
CA PRO A 296 -3.91 11.18 6.58
C PRO A 296 -3.33 10.16 5.58
N ALA A 297 -3.87 8.94 5.51
CA ALA A 297 -3.42 7.91 4.59
C ALA A 297 -3.63 8.30 3.10
N VAL A 298 -4.63 9.15 2.80
CA VAL A 298 -4.88 9.64 1.43
C VAL A 298 -3.76 10.56 0.97
N ALA A 299 -3.32 11.47 1.85
CA ALA A 299 -2.19 12.35 1.56
C ALA A 299 -0.89 11.55 1.40
N ALA A 300 -0.69 10.54 2.25
CA ALA A 300 0.43 9.62 2.14
C ALA A 300 0.44 8.88 0.80
N ALA A 301 -0.69 8.33 0.36
CA ALA A 301 -0.80 7.67 -0.95
C ALA A 301 -0.39 8.59 -2.11
N GLY A 302 -0.79 9.87 -2.07
CA GLY A 302 -0.39 10.86 -3.07
C GLY A 302 1.11 11.18 -3.05
N ALA A 303 1.72 11.26 -1.86
CA ALA A 303 3.16 11.46 -1.72
C ALA A 303 3.96 10.26 -2.24
N LEU A 304 3.55 9.05 -1.87
CA LEU A 304 4.16 7.80 -2.32
C LEU A 304 4.12 7.65 -3.85
N GLY A 305 3.01 8.02 -4.49
CA GLY A 305 2.89 8.03 -5.94
C GLY A 305 3.92 8.94 -6.62
N ARG A 306 4.16 10.14 -6.08
CA ARG A 306 5.19 11.06 -6.61
C ARG A 306 6.60 10.52 -6.44
N THR A 307 6.90 9.89 -5.31
CA THR A 307 8.20 9.23 -5.12
C THR A 307 8.42 8.16 -6.17
N VAL A 308 7.43 7.28 -6.38
CA VAL A 308 7.49 6.21 -7.39
C VAL A 308 7.72 6.74 -8.82
N GLU A 309 7.16 7.91 -9.16
CA GLU A 309 7.40 8.60 -10.42
C GLU A 309 8.83 9.15 -10.52
N ARG A 310 9.32 9.78 -9.45
CA ARG A 310 10.69 10.33 -9.38
C ARG A 310 11.77 9.26 -9.48
N THR A 311 11.49 8.04 -9.04
CA THR A 311 12.42 6.90 -9.12
C THR A 311 12.50 6.27 -10.52
N VAL A 312 11.54 6.53 -11.43
CA VAL A 312 11.49 5.91 -12.78
C VAL A 312 12.78 6.09 -13.59
N PRO A 313 13.37 7.30 -13.70
CA PRO A 313 14.55 7.51 -14.52
C PRO A 313 15.74 6.68 -14.05
N VAL A 314 15.94 6.56 -12.73
CA VAL A 314 17.02 5.75 -12.15
C VAL A 314 16.81 4.28 -12.50
N LEU A 315 15.59 3.75 -12.32
CA LEU A 315 15.28 2.35 -12.65
C LEU A 315 15.37 2.02 -14.15
N ALA A 316 15.25 3.02 -15.01
CA ALA A 316 15.39 2.85 -16.47
C ALA A 316 16.84 3.01 -16.95
N ALA A 317 17.73 3.53 -16.11
CA ALA A 317 19.14 3.71 -16.44
C ALA A 317 19.81 2.35 -16.66
N ARG A 318 20.77 2.31 -17.60
CA ARG A 318 21.53 1.10 -17.92
C ARG A 318 22.99 1.34 -17.60
N ALA A 319 23.60 0.39 -16.92
CA ALA A 319 25.05 0.36 -16.76
C ALA A 319 25.69 0.00 -18.11
N GLU A 320 26.43 0.95 -18.69
CA GLU A 320 27.21 0.76 -19.91
C GLU A 320 28.71 0.72 -19.56
N TRP A 321 29.46 -0.21 -20.15
CA TRP A 321 30.91 -0.27 -19.98
C TRP A 321 31.65 -0.46 -21.31
N ILE A 322 32.82 0.19 -21.45
CA ILE A 322 33.52 0.44 -22.72
C ILE A 322 33.97 -0.85 -23.44
N GLY A 323 34.21 -1.95 -22.74
CA GLY A 323 34.67 -3.22 -23.33
C GLY A 323 33.58 -4.17 -23.87
N ALA A 324 32.29 -3.79 -23.80
CA ALA A 324 31.21 -4.61 -24.37
C ALA A 324 31.29 -4.78 -25.91
N ALA A 325 31.99 -3.86 -26.60
CA ALA A 325 32.16 -3.93 -28.05
C ALA A 325 33.26 -4.90 -28.51
N SER A 326 34.31 -5.13 -27.71
CA SER A 326 35.46 -5.96 -28.07
C SER A 326 35.32 -7.43 -27.65
N ALA A 327 34.44 -7.75 -26.69
CA ALA A 327 34.22 -9.10 -26.19
C ALA A 327 33.17 -9.93 -26.97
N GLY A 328 32.52 -9.38 -28.00
CA GLY A 328 31.50 -10.09 -28.80
C GLY A 328 30.24 -10.53 -28.03
N GLY A 329 30.18 -10.29 -26.72
CA GLY A 329 29.03 -10.50 -25.86
C GLY A 329 28.40 -9.15 -25.55
N VAL A 330 27.13 -8.99 -25.91
CA VAL A 330 26.30 -7.85 -25.55
C VAL A 330 26.20 -7.78 -24.02
N GLY A 331 27.17 -7.15 -23.36
CA GLY A 331 27.21 -6.93 -21.92
C GLY A 331 26.31 -5.77 -21.50
N VAL A 332 25.06 -5.78 -21.99
CA VAL A 332 24.00 -4.92 -21.46
C VAL A 332 23.45 -5.65 -20.24
N TRP A 333 23.85 -5.22 -19.04
CA TRP A 333 23.17 -5.63 -17.82
C TRP A 333 21.83 -4.91 -17.78
N ALA A 334 20.85 -5.48 -18.49
CA ALA A 334 19.47 -5.13 -18.27
C ALA A 334 19.09 -5.72 -16.91
N ALA A 335 19.20 -4.92 -15.85
CA ALA A 335 18.36 -5.12 -14.68
C ALA A 335 16.92 -5.18 -15.22
N ARG A 336 16.34 -6.39 -15.23
CA ARG A 336 14.93 -6.58 -15.56
C ARG A 336 14.16 -5.94 -14.41
N THR A 337 13.89 -4.65 -14.54
CA THR A 337 12.70 -4.07 -13.93
C THR A 337 11.55 -4.99 -14.29
N ASP A 338 10.86 -5.54 -13.30
CA ASP A 338 9.54 -6.14 -13.53
C ASP A 338 8.62 -5.00 -13.95
N GLY A 339 8.62 -4.69 -15.26
CA GLY A 339 7.78 -3.66 -15.89
C GLY A 339 6.28 -3.95 -15.75
N TYR A 340 5.92 -5.09 -15.14
CA TYR A 340 4.56 -5.54 -14.87
C TYR A 340 4.12 -5.26 -13.42
N SER A 341 5.01 -4.90 -12.49
CA SER A 341 4.63 -4.61 -11.09
C SER A 341 3.69 -3.41 -10.95
N ARG A 342 3.77 -2.43 -11.86
CA ARG A 342 2.96 -1.21 -11.84
C ARG A 342 1.67 -1.37 -12.63
N ARG A 343 0.50 -1.30 -11.97
CA ARG A 343 -0.81 -1.27 -12.64
C ARG A 343 -0.91 -0.05 -13.57
N PRO A 344 -1.20 -0.23 -14.88
CA PRO A 344 -1.40 0.90 -15.77
C PRO A 344 -2.62 1.74 -15.39
N TYR A 345 -2.61 3.01 -15.76
CA TYR A 345 -3.75 3.89 -15.61
C TYR A 345 -4.73 3.73 -16.78
N LEU A 346 -6.03 3.73 -16.45
CA LEU A 346 -7.12 3.82 -17.42
C LEU A 346 -7.15 5.23 -18.03
N ARG A 347 -6.99 5.32 -19.34
CA ARG A 347 -7.05 6.56 -20.15
C ARG A 347 -8.46 7.13 -20.12
N LYS A 348 -8.56 8.44 -20.34
CA LYS A 348 -9.83 9.16 -20.38
C LYS A 348 -10.81 8.54 -21.41
N ASN A 349 -10.36 8.35 -22.65
CA ASN A 349 -11.20 7.80 -23.72
C ASN A 349 -11.69 6.37 -23.40
N THR A 350 -10.83 5.52 -22.83
CA THR A 350 -11.24 4.16 -22.43
C THR A 350 -12.33 4.20 -21.35
N ARG A 351 -12.24 5.12 -20.37
CA ARG A 351 -13.31 5.29 -19.36
C ARG A 351 -14.63 5.74 -19.98
N GLU A 352 -14.57 6.64 -20.96
CA GLU A 352 -15.75 7.13 -21.69
C GLU A 352 -16.40 5.99 -22.49
N GLU A 353 -15.62 5.16 -23.17
CA GLU A 353 -16.11 3.99 -23.91
C GLU A 353 -16.72 2.92 -22.99
N ILE A 354 -16.13 2.67 -21.80
CA ILE A 354 -16.70 1.76 -20.80
C ILE A 354 -18.05 2.28 -20.32
N GLN A 355 -18.16 3.57 -20.01
CA GLN A 355 -19.41 4.21 -19.61
C GLN A 355 -20.46 4.18 -20.72
N GLU A 356 -20.06 4.35 -21.98
CA GLU A 356 -20.97 4.28 -23.12
C GLU A 356 -21.56 2.86 -23.29
N LYS A 357 -20.70 1.84 -23.19
CA LYS A 357 -21.06 0.41 -23.31
C LYS A 357 -21.84 -0.14 -22.12
N ALA A 358 -21.76 0.49 -20.95
CA ALA A 358 -22.45 0.04 -19.75
C ALA A 358 -23.97 0.03 -19.96
N GLU A 359 -24.62 -1.03 -19.47
CA GLU A 359 -26.08 -1.13 -19.51
C GLU A 359 -26.71 -0.05 -18.61
N LYS A 360 -27.78 0.58 -19.10
CA LYS A 360 -28.40 1.73 -18.43
C LYS A 360 -29.91 1.58 -18.37
N THR A 361 -30.48 2.10 -17.31
CA THR A 361 -31.92 2.33 -17.20
C THR A 361 -32.38 3.43 -18.16
N SER A 362 -33.69 3.57 -18.36
CA SER A 362 -34.25 4.69 -19.16
C SER A 362 -33.94 6.08 -18.59
N GLY A 363 -33.56 6.16 -17.31
CA GLY A 363 -33.13 7.40 -16.64
C GLY A 363 -31.64 7.73 -16.83
N GLY A 364 -30.86 6.82 -17.42
CA GLY A 364 -29.43 6.97 -17.66
C GLY A 364 -28.53 6.48 -16.52
N ASP A 365 -29.09 5.93 -15.45
CA ASP A 365 -28.34 5.26 -14.37
C ASP A 365 -27.82 3.90 -14.84
N TYR A 366 -26.62 3.52 -14.39
CA TYR A 366 -25.96 2.27 -14.76
C TYR A 366 -26.63 1.07 -14.08
N ILE A 367 -26.50 -0.10 -14.69
CA ILE A 367 -26.92 -1.38 -14.11
C ILE A 367 -25.68 -2.22 -13.90
N ASP A 368 -25.45 -2.64 -12.64
CA ASP A 368 -24.38 -3.55 -12.28
C ASP A 368 -24.63 -4.94 -12.94
N PRO A 369 -23.72 -5.44 -13.79
CA PRO A 369 -23.94 -6.69 -14.52
C PRO A 369 -23.85 -7.94 -13.64
N ASN A 370 -23.18 -7.86 -12.47
CA ASN A 370 -22.98 -8.98 -11.56
C ASN A 370 -24.10 -9.09 -10.51
N THR A 371 -24.71 -7.97 -10.14
CA THR A 371 -25.76 -7.92 -9.09
C THR A 371 -27.14 -7.48 -9.59
N GLY A 372 -27.23 -6.83 -10.75
CA GLY A 372 -28.46 -6.21 -11.27
C GLY A 372 -28.86 -4.92 -10.55
N ALA A 373 -28.00 -4.39 -9.66
CA ALA A 373 -28.27 -3.16 -8.92
C ALA A 373 -28.23 -1.93 -9.83
N VAL A 374 -29.09 -0.95 -9.57
CA VAL A 374 -29.07 0.35 -10.26
C VAL A 374 -28.06 1.26 -9.55
N ILE A 375 -27.06 1.74 -10.30
CA ILE A 375 -25.99 2.62 -9.82
C ILE A 375 -26.21 4.03 -10.38
N PRO A 376 -26.28 5.07 -9.54
CA PRO A 376 -26.44 6.45 -10.01
C PRO A 376 -25.37 6.84 -11.03
N LYS A 377 -25.77 7.45 -12.15
CA LYS A 377 -24.83 7.88 -13.21
C LYS A 377 -23.75 8.87 -12.73
N ASP A 378 -24.07 9.63 -11.69
CA ASP A 378 -23.20 10.64 -11.09
C ASP A 378 -22.34 10.07 -9.92
N GLY A 379 -22.49 8.78 -9.59
CA GLY A 379 -21.64 8.02 -8.69
C GLY A 379 -22.11 7.91 -7.23
N PRO A 380 -21.34 7.19 -6.39
CA PRO A 380 -20.05 6.55 -6.71
C PRO A 380 -20.20 5.22 -7.48
N PHE A 381 -19.30 4.98 -8.44
CA PHE A 381 -19.17 3.73 -9.20
C PHE A 381 -17.70 3.42 -9.49
N ASP A 382 -17.35 2.14 -9.68
CA ASP A 382 -15.99 1.72 -10.00
C ASP A 382 -15.90 1.07 -11.40
N TYR A 383 -14.70 1.12 -12.00
CA TYR A 383 -14.37 0.34 -13.20
C TYR A 383 -13.79 -1.01 -12.75
N GLY A 384 -14.66 -2.00 -12.57
CA GLY A 384 -14.30 -3.38 -12.26
C GLY A 384 -13.70 -4.08 -13.47
N HIS A 385 -12.79 -5.05 -13.24
CA HIS A 385 -12.37 -5.95 -14.32
C HIS A 385 -13.41 -7.06 -14.44
N ARG A 386 -13.74 -7.45 -15.67
CA ARG A 386 -14.60 -8.61 -15.91
C ARG A 386 -13.98 -9.87 -15.32
N TYR A 387 -14.84 -10.82 -14.95
CA TYR A 387 -14.42 -12.13 -14.46
C TYR A 387 -13.37 -12.80 -15.36
N GLY A 388 -12.19 -13.07 -14.80
CA GLY A 388 -11.07 -13.69 -15.53
C GLY A 388 -10.09 -12.72 -16.20
N ASP A 389 -10.35 -11.41 -16.16
CA ASP A 389 -9.47 -10.34 -16.64
C ASP A 389 -8.91 -9.50 -15.48
N GLU A 390 -8.84 -10.08 -14.28
CA GLU A 390 -8.33 -9.37 -13.11
C GLU A 390 -6.87 -8.93 -13.34
N TRP A 391 -6.51 -7.77 -12.78
CA TRP A 391 -5.17 -7.17 -12.94
C TRP A 391 -4.02 -8.17 -12.72
N TRP A 392 -4.12 -9.03 -11.71
CA TRP A 392 -3.07 -10.00 -11.41
C TRP A 392 -2.88 -11.04 -12.53
N ARG A 393 -3.94 -11.40 -13.27
CA ARG A 393 -3.87 -12.30 -14.44
C ARG A 393 -3.27 -11.59 -15.63
N ILE A 394 -3.69 -10.35 -15.89
CA ILE A 394 -3.12 -9.52 -16.97
C ILE A 394 -1.62 -9.34 -16.73
N ARG A 395 -1.22 -9.06 -15.49
CA ARG A 395 0.18 -8.97 -15.07
C ARG A 395 0.93 -10.28 -15.28
N ASP A 396 0.41 -11.39 -14.77
CA ASP A 396 1.07 -12.69 -14.87
C ASP A 396 1.19 -13.14 -16.34
N ARG A 397 0.15 -12.89 -17.15
CA ARG A 397 0.17 -13.12 -18.60
C ARG A 397 1.20 -12.24 -19.31
N ALA A 398 1.23 -10.94 -19.02
CA ALA A 398 2.20 -10.02 -19.61
C ALA A 398 3.64 -10.43 -19.24
N ARG A 399 3.84 -11.00 -18.05
CA ARG A 399 5.11 -11.60 -17.62
C ARG A 399 5.47 -12.86 -18.41
N ASP A 400 4.53 -13.80 -18.55
CA ASP A 400 4.74 -15.06 -19.27
C ASP A 400 4.99 -14.84 -20.77
N GLU A 401 4.28 -13.88 -21.37
CA GLU A 401 4.37 -13.52 -22.79
C GLU A 401 5.41 -12.42 -23.09
N GLN A 402 6.12 -11.91 -22.08
CA GLN A 402 7.17 -10.91 -22.19
C GLN A 402 6.76 -9.60 -22.89
N TRP A 403 5.58 -9.06 -22.57
CA TRP A 403 5.07 -7.81 -23.16
C TRP A 403 5.91 -6.58 -22.82
N THR A 404 6.12 -5.69 -23.80
CA THR A 404 6.65 -4.36 -23.52
C THR A 404 5.68 -3.54 -22.67
N ARG A 405 6.19 -2.50 -21.98
CA ARG A 405 5.34 -1.58 -21.19
C ARG A 405 4.25 -0.91 -22.03
N LYS A 406 4.54 -0.67 -23.31
CA LYS A 406 3.58 -0.12 -24.26
C LYS A 406 2.45 -1.11 -24.55
N GLU A 407 2.78 -2.37 -24.85
CA GLU A 407 1.80 -3.45 -25.07
C GLU A 407 0.93 -3.70 -23.85
N LEU A 408 1.53 -3.70 -22.65
CA LEU A 408 0.77 -3.78 -21.39
C LEU A 408 -0.19 -2.59 -21.22
N ASN A 409 0.29 -1.37 -21.47
CA ASN A 409 -0.56 -0.17 -21.37
C ASN A 409 -1.68 -0.16 -22.41
N ASP A 410 -1.42 -0.63 -23.63
CA ASP A 410 -2.40 -0.66 -24.71
C ASP A 410 -3.44 -1.77 -24.46
N TYR A 411 -3.02 -2.97 -24.03
CA TYR A 411 -3.92 -4.05 -23.62
C TYR A 411 -4.79 -3.64 -22.43
N TYR A 412 -4.19 -3.07 -21.39
CA TYR A 412 -4.90 -2.60 -20.20
C TYR A 412 -5.90 -1.46 -20.52
N ASN A 413 -5.73 -0.75 -21.64
CA ASN A 413 -6.67 0.29 -22.07
C ASN A 413 -7.72 -0.21 -23.07
N ASN A 414 -7.93 -1.52 -23.18
CA ASN A 414 -9.07 -2.11 -23.88
C ASN A 414 -10.33 -2.00 -23.00
N PRO A 415 -11.38 -1.27 -23.42
CA PRO A 415 -12.61 -1.12 -22.64
C PRO A 415 -13.35 -2.44 -22.39
N ASP A 416 -13.14 -3.45 -23.23
CA ASP A 416 -13.85 -4.74 -23.12
C ASP A 416 -13.40 -5.56 -21.90
N LEU A 417 -12.27 -5.19 -21.26
CA LEU A 417 -11.79 -5.82 -20.03
C LEU A 417 -12.54 -5.35 -18.77
N TYR A 418 -13.40 -4.33 -18.90
CA TYR A 418 -14.00 -3.64 -17.77
C TYR A 418 -15.52 -3.67 -17.80
N GLU A 419 -16.09 -3.45 -16.62
CA GLU A 419 -17.52 -3.23 -16.39
C GLU A 419 -17.73 -2.17 -15.29
N ILE A 420 -18.89 -1.51 -15.32
CA ILE A 420 -19.27 -0.57 -14.25
C ILE A 420 -19.94 -1.36 -13.15
N GLU A 421 -19.38 -1.26 -11.95
CA GLU A 421 -19.82 -2.03 -10.81
C GLU A 421 -20.06 -1.13 -9.59
N ASP A 422 -20.97 -1.59 -8.74
CA ASP A 422 -21.20 -1.01 -7.44
C ASP A 422 -19.90 -1.12 -6.61
N PRO A 423 -19.41 -0.01 -6.01
CA PRO A 423 -18.14 -0.01 -5.30
C PRO A 423 -18.08 -1.00 -4.14
N VAL A 424 -19.21 -1.29 -3.47
CA VAL A 424 -19.24 -2.25 -2.36
C VAL A 424 -19.06 -3.67 -2.90
N SER A 425 -19.74 -3.99 -3.99
CA SER A 425 -19.72 -5.32 -4.64
C SER A 425 -18.38 -5.61 -5.34
N ASN A 426 -17.86 -4.66 -6.12
CA ASN A 426 -16.56 -4.77 -6.80
C ASN A 426 -15.41 -4.96 -5.79
N ARG A 427 -15.33 -4.08 -4.79
CA ARG A 427 -14.24 -4.07 -3.80
C ARG A 427 -14.27 -5.26 -2.85
N SER A 428 -15.38 -6.02 -2.83
CA SER A 428 -15.52 -7.27 -2.08
C SER A 428 -14.88 -8.48 -2.75
N HIS A 429 -14.49 -8.39 -4.04
CA HIS A 429 -13.94 -9.47 -4.87
C HIS A 429 -14.82 -10.74 -4.92
N ARG A 430 -16.09 -10.64 -4.52
CA ARG A 430 -17.05 -11.77 -4.45
C ARG A 430 -17.29 -12.44 -5.80
N PHE A 431 -17.10 -11.69 -6.88
CA PHE A 431 -17.29 -12.13 -8.26
C PHE A 431 -15.97 -12.23 -9.03
N GLU A 432 -14.81 -12.25 -8.38
CA GLU A 432 -13.53 -12.53 -9.05
C GLU A 432 -13.26 -14.04 -9.11
N LYS A 433 -12.48 -14.48 -10.11
CA LYS A 433 -12.14 -15.89 -10.27
C LYS A 433 -11.21 -16.38 -9.15
N PRO A 434 -11.59 -17.43 -8.40
CA PRO A 434 -10.79 -17.96 -7.30
C PRO A 434 -9.36 -18.31 -7.75
N LYS A 435 -8.39 -17.98 -6.90
CA LYS A 435 -6.99 -18.36 -7.11
C LYS A 435 -6.87 -19.86 -6.88
N LEU A 436 -6.82 -20.65 -7.94
CA LEU A 436 -6.54 -22.08 -7.81
C LEU A 436 -5.12 -22.26 -7.22
N PRO A 437 -4.93 -23.20 -6.29
CA PRO A 437 -3.60 -23.55 -5.83
C PRO A 437 -2.77 -24.01 -7.04
N ARG A 438 -1.53 -23.50 -7.16
CA ARG A 438 -0.60 -24.01 -8.15
C ARG A 438 -0.27 -25.44 -7.76
N GLU A 439 -0.49 -26.41 -8.66
CA GLU A 439 -0.07 -27.80 -8.42
C GLU A 439 1.44 -27.80 -8.10
N GLY A 440 1.79 -28.22 -6.88
CA GLY A 440 3.18 -28.36 -6.44
C GLY A 440 3.67 -27.46 -5.30
N GLN A 441 2.79 -26.91 -4.45
CA GLN A 441 3.16 -26.37 -3.13
C GLN A 441 2.24 -26.86 -2.03
#